data_AF-A0A2S4Z3W4-F1
#
_entry.id   AF-A0A2S4Z3W4-F1
#
_cell.length_a   1.000
_cell.length_b   1.000
_cell.length_c   1.000
_cell.angle_alpha   90.00
_cell.angle_beta   90.00
_cell.angle_gamma   90.00
#
_symmetry.space_group_name_H-M   'P 1'
#
loop_
_entity.id
_entity.type
_entity.pdbx_description
1 polymer ?
#
loop_
_entity_poly.entity_id
_entity_poly.type
_entity_poly.pdbx_seq_one_letter_code
_entity_poly.pdbx_strand_id
1 'polypeptide(L)' 'MSITQQYLLDAHRARQHGEAVPPAPGTRAWQLLRELRQYGRFRAVLAGRPVRVRARRRGHARA' A
#
# COMPACT_ATOMS: atom_id res chain seq x y z
N MET A 1 11.34 18.16 11.31
CA MET A 1 11.78 17.72 9.96
C MET A 1 10.71 16.83 9.36
N SER A 2 10.29 17.07 8.11
CA SER A 2 9.28 16.26 7.41
C SER A 2 9.91 15.11 6.62
N ILE A 3 9.20 13.99 6.47
CA ILE A 3 9.70 12.81 5.74
C ILE A 3 10.01 13.11 4.28
N THR A 4 9.25 14.02 3.66
CA THR A 4 9.48 14.47 2.29
C THR A 4 10.73 15.35 2.20
N GLN A 5 10.98 16.19 3.20
CA GLN A 5 12.18 17.04 3.24
C GLN A 5 13.45 16.20 3.39
N GLN A 6 13.42 15.20 4.28
CA GLN A 6 14.52 14.25 4.45
C GLN A 6 14.78 13.47 3.16
N TYR A 7 13.72 12.96 2.53
CA TYR A 7 13.82 12.25 1.25
C TYR A 7 14.52 13.09 0.17
N LEU A 8 14.21 14.39 0.07
CA LEU A 8 14.86 15.26 -0.92
C LEU A 8 16.36 15.40 -0.67
N LEU A 9 16.78 15.50 0.59
CA LEU A 9 18.20 15.56 0.97
C LEU A 9 18.92 14.25 0.66
N ASP A 10 18.29 13.12 0.99
CA ASP A 10 18.88 11.81 0.75
C ASP A 10 18.95 11.47 -0.74
N ALA A 11 17.92 11.85 -1.51
CA ALA A 11 17.94 11.72 -2.97
C ALA A 11 19.02 12.60 -3.60
N HIS A 12 19.21 13.83 -3.12
CA HIS A 12 20.30 14.68 -3.56
C HIS A 12 21.67 14.04 -3.25
N ARG A 13 21.87 13.56 -2.02
CA ARG A 13 23.12 12.88 -1.63
C ARG A 13 23.39 11.66 -2.50
N ALA A 14 22.41 10.79 -2.70
CA ALA A 14 22.55 9.59 -3.51
C ALA A 14 23.01 9.93 -4.94
N ARG A 15 22.44 10.98 -5.54
CA ARG A 15 22.85 11.46 -6.88
C ARG A 15 24.30 11.97 -6.91
N GLN A 16 24.73 12.67 -5.87
CA GLN A 16 26.12 13.17 -5.79
C GLN A 16 27.14 12.05 -5.65
N HIS A 17 26.78 10.94 -5.00
CA HIS A 17 27.67 9.79 -4.78
C HIS A 17 27.48 8.65 -5.80
N GLY A 18 26.57 8.81 -6.77
CA GLY A 18 26.25 7.76 -7.75
C GLY A 18 25.52 6.55 -7.15
N GLU A 19 24.90 6.71 -6.00
CA GLU A 19 24.15 5.68 -5.29
C GLU A 19 22.71 5.59 -5.80
N ALA A 20 22.06 4.45 -5.55
CA ALA A 20 20.65 4.26 -5.88
C ALA A 20 19.78 5.25 -5.09
N VAL A 21 18.86 5.92 -5.79
CA VAL A 21 17.93 6.86 -5.16
C VAL A 21 16.99 6.09 -4.21
N PRO A 22 16.77 6.57 -2.98
CA PRO A 22 15.84 5.93 -2.07
C PRO A 22 14.43 5.87 -2.69
N PRO A 23 13.60 4.89 -2.31
CA PRO A 23 12.22 4.84 -2.80
C PRO A 23 11.43 6.05 -2.29
N ALA A 24 10.65 6.66 -3.18
CA ALA A 24 9.84 7.82 -2.83
C ALA A 24 8.87 7.49 -1.68
N PRO A 25 8.74 8.38 -0.68
CA PRO A 25 7.82 8.17 0.43
C PRO A 25 6.41 7.94 -0.09
N GLY A 26 5.73 6.92 0.44
CA GLY A 26 4.37 6.57 0.02
C GLY A 26 4.28 5.61 -1.17
N THR A 27 5.39 5.15 -1.77
CA THR A 27 5.37 4.13 -2.85
C THR A 27 4.53 2.89 -2.49
N ARG A 28 4.53 2.51 -1.21
CA ARG A 28 3.80 1.33 -0.70
C ARG A 28 2.57 1.69 0.13
N ALA A 29 2.13 2.96 0.14
CA ALA A 29 0.98 3.40 0.92
C ALA A 29 -0.30 2.66 0.50
N TRP A 30 -0.49 2.39 -0.79
CA TRP A 30 -1.62 1.61 -1.29
C TRP A 30 -1.64 0.17 -0.77
N GLN A 31 -0.47 -0.44 -0.60
CA GLN A 31 -0.36 -1.79 -0.06
C GLN A 31 -0.73 -1.82 1.43
N LEU A 32 -0.21 -0.86 2.20
CA LEU A 32 -0.61 -0.65 3.59
C LEU A 32 -2.12 -0.44 3.74
N LEU A 33 -2.72 0.40 2.88
CA LEU A 33 -4.17 0.63 2.88
C LEU A 33 -4.98 -0.63 2.56
N ARG A 34 -4.47 -1.49 1.67
CA ARG A 34 -5.10 -2.79 1.38
C ARG A 34 -5.03 -3.72 2.58
N GLU A 35 -3.90 -3.79 3.25
CA GLU A 35 -3.70 -4.62 4.44
C GLU A 35 -4.57 -4.14 5.60
N LEU A 36 -4.65 -2.83 5.85
CA LEU A 36 -5.55 -2.24 6.85
C LEU A 36 -7.02 -2.59 6.58
N ARG A 37 -7.43 -2.53 5.31
CA ARG A 37 -8.78 -2.93 4.91
C ARG A 37 -9.03 -4.42 5.14
N GLN A 38 -8.04 -5.27 4.88
CA GLN A 38 -8.13 -6.71 5.14
C GLN A 38 -8.20 -6.99 6.64
N TYR A 39 -7.38 -6.31 7.44
CA TYR A 39 -7.39 -6.39 8.90
C TYR A 39 -8.75 -5.98 9.47
N GLY A 40 -9.34 -4.90 8.97
CA GLY A 40 -10.69 -4.48 9.36
C GLY A 40 -11.76 -5.53 9.04
N ARG A 41 -11.68 -6.19 7.89
CA ARG A 41 -12.58 -7.30 7.53
C ARG A 41 -12.39 -8.49 8.47
N PHE A 42 -11.15 -8.85 8.77
CA PHE A 42 -10.83 -9.93 9.70
C PHE A 42 -11.42 -9.64 11.10
N ARG A 43 -11.23 -8.42 11.61
CA ARG A 43 -11.81 -7.96 12.88
C ARG A 43 -13.35 -8.00 12.86
N ALA A 44 -13.98 -7.67 11.74
CA ALA A 44 -15.44 -7.77 11.61
C ALA A 44 -15.94 -9.22 11.69
N VAL A 45 -15.23 -10.19 11.11
CA VAL A 45 -15.55 -11.63 11.24
C VAL A 45 -15.43 -12.07 12.70
N LEU A 46 -14.34 -11.70 13.39
CA LEU A 46 -14.17 -12.02 14.81
C LEU A 46 -15.28 -11.41 15.69
N ALA A 47 -15.79 -10.24 15.30
CA ALA A 47 -16.91 -9.58 15.97
C ALA A 47 -18.30 -10.13 15.56
N GLY A 48 -18.36 -11.24 14.81
CA GLY A 48 -19.62 -11.85 14.36
C GLY A 48 -20.40 -11.03 13.34
N ARG A 49 -19.80 -9.96 12.77
CA ARG A 49 -20.46 -9.13 11.76
C ARG A 49 -20.36 -9.77 10.38
N PRO A 50 -21.45 -9.81 9.60
CA PRO A 50 -21.42 -10.37 8.26
C PRO A 50 -20.54 -9.50 7.35
N VAL A 51 -19.38 -10.02 6.95
CA VAL A 51 -18.53 -9.37 5.95
C VAL A 51 -19.16 -9.59 4.58
N ARG A 52 -19.81 -8.55 4.03
CA ARG A 52 -20.29 -8.55 2.64
C ARG A 52 -19.09 -8.52 1.69
N VAL A 53 -18.55 -9.69 1.36
CA VAL A 53 -17.56 -9.83 0.30
C VAL A 53 -18.30 -9.67 -1.02
N ARG A 54 -18.15 -8.53 -1.70
CA ARG A 54 -18.59 -8.39 -3.11
C ARG A 54 -17.75 -9.34 -3.95
N ALA A 55 -18.23 -10.57 -4.15
CA ALA A 55 -17.66 -11.51 -5.09
C ALA A 55 -17.70 -10.84 -6.47
N ARG A 56 -16.55 -10.45 -7.01
CA ARG A 56 -16.45 -10.09 -8.41
C ARG A 56 -16.70 -11.39 -9.18
N ARG A 57 -17.92 -11.58 -9.71
CA ARG A 57 -18.20 -12.63 -10.69
C ARG A 57 -17.25 -12.38 -11.86
N ARG A 58 -16.15 -13.13 -11.93
CA ARG A 58 -15.39 -13.28 -13.17
C ARG A 58 -16.30 -14.06 -14.10
N GLY A 59 -16.97 -13.36 -15.01
CA GLY A 59 -17.73 -14.00 -16.07
C GLY A 59 -16.76 -14.82 -16.91
N HIS A 60 -16.85 -16.14 -16.82
CA HIS A 60 -16.32 -17.00 -17.86
C HIS A 60 -17.22 -16.80 -19.09
N ALA A 61 -16.79 -15.91 -19.99
CA ALA A 61 -17.26 -15.95 -21.37
C ALA A 61 -16.78 -17.28 -21.95
N ARG A 62 -17.73 -18.21 -22.15
CA ARG A 62 -17.52 -19.42 -22.94
C ARG A 62 -17.35 -18.98 -24.40
N ALA A 63 -16.35 -19.58 -25.04
CA ALA A 63 -16.08 -19.52 -26.47
C ALA A 63 -17.24 -20.11 -27.29
#